data_AF-A4JRY5-F1
#
_entry.id   AF-A4JRY5-F1
#
_cell.length_a   1.000
_cell.length_b   1.000
_cell.length_c   1.000
_cell.angle_alpha   90.00
_cell.angle_beta   90.00
_cell.angle_gamma   90.00
#
_symmetry.space_group_name_H-M   'P 1'
#
loop_
_entity.id
_entity.type
_entity.pdbx_description
1 polymer ?
#
loop_
_entity_poly.entity_id
_entity_poly.type
_entity_poly.pdbx_seq_one_letter_code
_entity_poly.pdbx_strand_id
1 'polypeptide(L)'
;MAINNGVDNSSRGRVTARLSAEKQEILQLAADLSGSTLNQFIVQSALRAAEQVIEQEEVIRSIRLTMDESRRFFALLDEPPKPNEALQRAMARFRNKQRGNANSTTQGERRP
;
A
#
# COMPACT_ATOMS: atom_id res chain seq x y z
N MET A 1 -8.14 36.38 -16.91
CA MET A 1 -7.10 35.34 -16.90
C MET A 1 -6.42 35.41 -15.54
N ALA A 2 -6.89 34.61 -14.57
CA ALA A 2 -6.35 34.58 -13.22
C ALA A 2 -5.59 33.27 -13.03
N ILE A 3 -4.32 33.38 -12.71
CA ILE A 3 -3.39 32.30 -12.38
C ILE A 3 -3.75 31.76 -10.98
N ASN A 4 -4.45 30.63 -10.91
CA ASN A 4 -4.66 29.89 -9.68
C ASN A 4 -3.39 29.08 -9.36
N ASN A 5 -2.49 29.68 -8.57
CA ASN A 5 -1.40 28.94 -7.95
C ASN A 5 -1.91 28.35 -6.62
N GLY A 6 -2.67 27.26 -6.74
CA GLY A 6 -3.13 26.46 -5.61
C GLY A 6 -2.00 25.60 -5.06
N VAL A 7 -1.07 26.22 -4.33
CA VAL A 7 -0.23 25.48 -3.39
C VAL A 7 -0.89 25.68 -2.03
N ASP A 8 -1.85 24.80 -1.72
CA ASP A 8 -2.38 24.65 -0.37
C ASP A 8 -1.22 24.29 0.56
N ASN A 9 -0.69 25.30 1.26
CA ASN A 9 0.29 25.15 2.34
C ASN A 9 -0.43 24.66 3.62
N SER A 10 -1.22 23.60 3.49
CA SER A 10 -2.09 23.09 4.53
C SER A 10 -1.35 22.08 5.39
N SER A 11 -0.76 22.61 6.46
CA SER A 11 -0.04 21.96 7.57
C SER A 11 1.39 21.48 7.27
N ARG A 12 2.37 22.40 7.40
CA ARG A 12 3.78 21.99 7.58
C ARG A 12 3.91 21.21 8.89
N GLY A 13 3.94 19.87 8.80
CA GLY A 13 4.24 19.00 9.93
C GLY A 13 5.65 19.28 10.45
N ARG A 14 5.78 19.55 11.75
CA ARG A 14 7.09 19.76 12.40
C ARG A 14 7.56 18.46 13.03
N VAL A 15 8.75 18.01 12.65
CA VAL A 15 9.40 16.87 13.31
C VAL A 15 10.25 17.40 14.47
N THR A 16 9.98 16.92 15.70
CA THR A 16 10.78 17.23 16.89
C THR A 16 11.30 15.94 17.51
N ALA A 17 12.61 15.82 17.66
CA ALA A 17 13.25 14.68 18.31
C ALA A 17 14.30 15.17 19.32
N ARG A 18 14.52 14.39 20.37
CA ARG A 18 15.58 14.64 21.37
C ARG A 18 16.79 13.79 21.04
N LEU A 19 17.96 14.41 21.01
CA LEU A 19 19.25 13.75 20.79
C LEU A 19 20.17 14.02 21.98
N SER A 20 21.02 13.05 22.31
CA SER A 20 22.17 13.30 23.17
C SER A 20 23.24 14.07 22.39
N ALA A 21 24.12 14.79 23.10
CA ALA A 21 25.19 15.57 22.49
C ALA A 21 26.08 14.73 21.55
N GLU A 22 26.47 13.54 21.99
CA GLU A 22 27.26 12.59 21.19
C GLU A 22 26.59 12.25 19.84
N LYS A 23 25.28 11.98 19.85
CA LYS A 23 24.54 11.67 18.61
C LYS A 23 24.41 12.88 17.71
N GLN A 24 24.29 14.08 18.30
CA GLN A 24 24.25 15.33 17.54
C GLN A 24 25.58 15.60 16.83
N GLU A 25 26.71 15.37 17.47
CA GLU A 25 28.04 15.53 16.86
C GLU A 25 28.23 14.63 15.65
N ILE A 26 27.83 13.36 15.75
CA ILE A 26 27.91 12.40 14.64
C ILE A 26 27.04 12.86 13.46
N LEU A 27 25.81 13.30 13.72
CA LEU A 27 24.91 13.80 12.68
C LEU A 27 25.41 15.10 12.06
N GLN A 28 26.03 15.98 12.85
CA GLN A 28 26.61 17.22 12.35
C GLN A 28 27.78 16.92 11.39
N LEU A 29 28.69 16.03 11.79
CA LEU A 29 29.78 15.59 10.92
C LEU A 29 29.26 14.99 9.60
N ALA A 30 28.23 14.14 9.67
CA ALA A 30 27.63 13.55 8.47
C ALA A 30 26.96 14.61 7.57
N ALA A 31 26.32 15.61 8.16
CA ALA A 31 25.73 16.73 7.44
C ALA A 31 26.80 17.58 6.74
N ASP A 32 27.90 17.87 7.43
CA ASP A 32 29.04 18.62 6.91
C ASP A 32 29.69 17.90 5.73
N LEU A 33 29.90 16.58 5.85
CA LEU A 33 30.42 15.73 4.78
C LEU A 33 29.47 15.66 3.57
N SER A 34 28.17 15.78 3.81
CA SER A 34 27.15 15.79 2.75
C SER A 34 26.93 17.18 2.13
N GLY A 35 27.62 18.22 2.62
CA GLY A 35 27.45 19.60 2.17
C GLY A 35 26.07 20.18 2.48
N SER A 36 25.45 19.74 3.56
CA SER A 36 24.08 20.11 3.94
C SER A 36 23.99 20.56 5.39
N THR A 37 22.96 21.33 5.73
CA THR A 37 22.70 21.67 7.14
C THR A 37 22.21 20.44 7.91
N LEU A 38 22.43 20.41 9.23
CA LEU A 38 21.98 19.30 10.09
C LEU A 38 20.49 18.96 9.91
N ASN A 39 19.62 19.98 9.92
CA ASN A 39 18.18 19.76 9.74
C ASN A 39 17.86 19.15 8.36
N GLN A 40 18.51 19.65 7.30
CA GLN A 40 18.32 19.13 5.97
C GLN A 40 18.79 17.68 5.87
N PHE A 41 19.97 17.37 6.44
CA PHE A 41 20.52 16.03 6.50
C PHE A 41 19.57 15.06 7.22
N ILE A 42 19.04 15.47 8.38
CA ILE A 42 18.11 14.64 9.15
C ILE A 42 16.84 14.35 8.35
N VAL A 43 16.23 15.36 7.73
CA VAL A 43 15.00 15.18 6.94
C VAL A 43 15.25 14.27 5.75
N GLN A 44 16.35 14.48 5.01
CA GLN A 44 16.70 13.66 3.85
C GLN A 44 17.01 12.21 4.24
N SER A 45 17.76 12.02 5.34
CA SER A 45 18.09 10.69 5.85
C SER A 45 16.85 9.94 6.34
N ALA A 46 15.96 10.64 7.05
CA ALA A 46 14.69 10.06 7.51
C ALA A 46 13.79 9.68 6.34
N LEU A 47 13.72 10.51 5.29
CA LEU A 47 12.95 10.21 4.09
C LEU A 47 13.49 8.97 3.37
N ARG A 48 14.80 8.90 3.14
CA ARG A 48 15.44 7.72 2.53
C ARG A 48 15.19 6.44 3.33
N ALA A 49 15.32 6.53 4.66
CA ALA A 49 15.04 5.39 5.53
C ALA A 49 13.57 4.97 5.46
N ALA A 50 12.64 5.92 5.41
CA ALA A 50 11.21 5.64 5.24
C ALA A 50 10.93 4.97 3.89
N GLU A 51 11.50 5.47 2.80
CA GLU A 51 11.37 4.87 1.46
C GLU A 51 11.87 3.42 1.44
N GLN A 52 13.00 3.13 2.09
CA GLN A 52 13.52 1.77 2.19
C GLN A 52 12.60 0.84 2.98
N VAL A 53 12.05 1.32 4.10
CA VAL A 53 11.10 0.53 4.90
C VAL A 53 9.81 0.28 4.13
N ILE A 54 9.29 1.32 3.45
CA ILE A 54 8.09 1.21 2.61
C ILE A 54 8.36 0.24 1.48
N GLU A 55 9.48 0.33 0.77
CA GLU A 55 9.77 -0.59 -0.33
C GLU A 55 9.91 -2.03 0.16
N GLN A 56 10.52 -2.28 1.32
CA GLN A 56 10.61 -3.63 1.89
C GLN A 56 9.23 -4.21 2.24
N GLU A 57 8.35 -3.40 2.83
CA GLU A 57 6.97 -3.80 3.16
C GLU A 57 6.06 -3.86 1.92
N GLU A 58 6.27 -3.00 0.94
CA GLU A 58 5.56 -3.01 -0.34
C GLU A 58 6.07 -4.08 -1.30
N VAL A 59 7.28 -4.60 -1.16
CA VAL A 59 7.66 -5.85 -1.85
C VAL A 59 6.87 -7.04 -1.28
N ILE A 60 6.40 -6.97 -0.04
CA ILE A 60 5.50 -7.97 0.55
C ILE A 60 4.04 -7.75 0.10
N ARG A 61 3.59 -6.49 -0.10
CA ARG A 61 2.21 -6.16 -0.54
C ARG A 61 2.00 -6.06 -2.05
N SER A 62 3.02 -5.67 -2.81
CA SER A 62 3.05 -5.70 -4.26
C SER A 62 3.61 -7.05 -4.67
N ILE A 63 2.75 -7.89 -5.24
CA ILE A 63 3.16 -9.19 -5.79
C ILE A 63 4.08 -8.89 -6.97
N ARG A 64 5.38 -8.76 -6.73
CA ARG A 64 6.38 -8.65 -7.79
C ARG A 64 6.61 -10.06 -8.34
N LEU A 65 5.96 -10.34 -9.47
CA LEU A 65 6.23 -11.54 -10.24
C LEU A 65 7.63 -11.43 -10.83
N THR A 66 8.46 -12.45 -10.62
CA THR A 66 9.68 -12.65 -11.40
C THR A 66 9.33 -12.76 -12.89
N MET A 67 10.32 -12.64 -13.78
CA MET A 67 10.09 -12.76 -15.23
C MET A 67 9.42 -14.10 -15.59
N ASP A 68 9.83 -15.19 -14.94
CA ASP A 68 9.27 -16.52 -15.18
C ASP A 68 7.85 -16.65 -14.63
N GLU A 69 7.58 -16.09 -13.46
CA GLU A 69 6.23 -16.06 -12.88
C GLU A 69 5.29 -15.18 -13.70
N SER A 70 5.78 -14.06 -14.24
CA SER A 70 5.03 -13.19 -15.15
C SER A 70 4.66 -13.94 -16.42
N ARG A 71 5.60 -14.67 -17.03
CA ARG A 71 5.33 -15.51 -18.21
C ARG A 71 4.29 -16.59 -17.93
N ARG A 72 4.41 -17.27 -16.78
CA ARG A 72 3.42 -18.27 -16.35
C ARG A 72 2.04 -17.64 -16.10
N PHE A 73 2.01 -16.46 -15.48
CA PHE A 73 0.78 -15.72 -15.24
C PHE A 73 0.10 -15.31 -16.56
N PHE A 74 0.85 -14.78 -17.53
CA PHE A 74 0.32 -14.46 -18.85
C PHE A 74 -0.17 -15.72 -19.59
N ALA A 75 0.58 -16.82 -19.56
CA ALA A 75 0.14 -18.08 -20.16
C ALA A 75 -1.19 -18.59 -19.56
N LEU A 76 -1.43 -18.36 -18.26
CA LEU A 76 -2.68 -18.71 -17.59
C LEU A 76 -3.84 -17.77 -17.94
N LEU A 77 -3.57 -16.53 -18.38
CA LEU A 77 -4.59 -15.62 -18.90
C LEU A 77 -4.97 -15.98 -20.35
N ASP A 78 -3.99 -16.36 -21.17
CA ASP A 78 -4.20 -16.75 -22.56
C ASP A 78 -4.89 -18.13 -22.68
N GLU A 79 -4.48 -19.10 -21.86
CA GLU A 79 -5.07 -20.44 -21.80
C GLU A 79 -5.55 -20.75 -20.37
N PRO A 80 -6.74 -20.26 -19.99
CA PRO A 80 -7.28 -20.53 -18.66
C PRO A 80 -7.58 -22.02 -18.51
N PRO A 81 -7.01 -22.71 -17.49
CA PRO A 81 -7.28 -24.11 -17.27
C PRO A 81 -8.72 -24.34 -16.83
N LYS A 82 -9.27 -25.52 -17.14
CA LYS A 82 -10.63 -25.87 -16.76
C LYS A 82 -10.78 -25.87 -15.23
N PRO A 83 -11.90 -25.35 -14.69
CA PRO A 83 -12.17 -25.36 -13.24
C PRO A 83 -12.10 -26.77 -12.65
N ASN A 84 -11.27 -26.95 -11.62
CA ASN A 84 -11.18 -28.23 -10.91
C ASN A 84 -12.47 -28.53 -10.10
N GLU A 85 -12.65 -29.79 -9.71
CA GLU A 85 -13.85 -30.24 -8.99
C GLU A 85 -14.06 -29.50 -7.65
N ALA A 86 -12.97 -29.09 -6.98
CA ALA A 86 -13.03 -28.30 -5.75
C ALA A 86 -13.62 -26.90 -5.98
N LEU A 87 -13.20 -26.22 -7.05
CA LEU A 87 -13.71 -24.90 -7.44
C LEU A 87 -15.18 -24.98 -7.86
N GLN A 88 -15.57 -26.04 -8.57
CA GLN A 88 -16.96 -26.29 -8.94
C GLN A 88 -17.85 -26.49 -7.70
N ARG A 89 -17.40 -27.30 -6.72
CA ARG A 89 -18.10 -27.48 -5.44
C ARG A 89 -18.21 -26.18 -4.64
N ALA A 90 -17.14 -25.37 -4.60
CA ALA A 90 -17.16 -24.07 -3.93
C ALA A 90 -18.16 -23.10 -4.57
N MET A 91 -18.20 -23.04 -5.90
CA MET A 91 -19.18 -22.24 -6.65
C MET A 91 -20.63 -22.69 -6.40
N ALA A 92 -20.89 -24.00 -6.35
CA ALA A 92 -22.21 -24.53 -6.02
C ALA A 92 -22.67 -24.11 -4.62
N ARG A 93 -21.78 -24.19 -3.62
CA ARG A 93 -22.06 -23.73 -2.24
C ARG A 93 -22.36 -22.24 -2.19
N PHE A 94 -21.61 -21.42 -2.93
CA PHE A 94 -21.82 -19.98 -2.99
C PHE A 94 -23.18 -19.61 -3.60
N ARG A 95 -23.56 -20.26 -4.72
CA ARG A 95 -24.85 -20.05 -5.37
C ARG A 95 -26.03 -20.43 -4.47
N ASN A 96 -25.92 -21.52 -3.72
CA ASN A 96 -26.94 -21.93 -2.77
C ASN A 96 -27.08 -20.94 -1.60
N LYS A 97 -25.96 -20.36 -1.13
CA LYS A 97 -25.98 -19.30 -0.10
C LYS A 97 -26.65 -18.02 -0.59
N GLN A 98 -26.41 -17.60 -1.83
CA GLN A 98 -27.06 -16.41 -2.40
C GLN A 98 -28.58 -16.60 -2.60
N ARG A 99 -29.02 -17.77 -3.05
CA ARG A 99 -30.45 -18.08 -3.20
C ARG A 99 -31.21 -18.11 -1.87
N GLY A 100 -30.54 -18.52 -0.77
CA GLY A 100 -31.10 -18.46 0.57
C GLY A 100 -31.33 -17.03 1.09
N ASN A 101 -30.50 -16.07 0.68
CA ASN A 101 -30.61 -14.66 1.08
C ASN A 101 -31.70 -13.88 0.32
N ALA A 102 -32.03 -14.29 -0.92
CA ALA A 102 -33.08 -13.65 -1.71
C ALA A 102 -34.51 -14.00 -1.22
N ASN A 103 -34.68 -15.12 -0.54
CA ASN A 103 -35.99 -15.56 -0.04
C ASN A 103 -36.37 -14.98 1.33
N SER A 104 -35.47 -14.26 2.01
CA SER A 104 -35.73 -13.60 3.31
C SER A 104 -36.19 -12.14 3.21
N THR A 105 -36.14 -11.51 2.02
CA THR A 105 -36.53 -10.10 1.86
C THR A 105 -38.00 -9.89 1.46
N THR A 106 -38.77 -10.96 1.20
CA THR A 106 -40.17 -10.86 0.73
C THR A 106 -41.24 -11.25 1.76
N GLN A 107 -40.88 -11.52 3.01
CA GLN A 107 -41.84 -11.77 4.10
C GLN A 107 -41.79 -10.63 5.13
N GLY A 108 -42.35 -9.48 4.78
CA GLY A 108 -42.37 -8.33 5.68
C GLY A 108 -43.35 -7.22 5.33
N GLU A 109 -44.42 -7.48 4.58
CA GLU A 109 -45.45 -6.44 4.38
C GLU A 109 -46.80 -7.03 3.95
N ARG A 110 -47.44 -7.75 4.88
CA ARG A 110 -48.91 -7.90 4.91
C ARG A 110 -49.35 -7.93 6.36
N ARG A 111 -49.82 -6.79 6.87
CA ARG A 111 -50.75 -6.74 7.99
C ARG A 111 -51.98 -5.93 7.56
N PRO A 112 -53.18 -6.37 7.97
CA PRO A 112 -54.46 -5.77 7.56
C PRO A 112 -54.64 -4.36 8.10
#